data_AF-A0A535JGT0-F1
#
_entry.id   AF-A0A535JGT0-F1
#
_cell.length_a   1.000
_cell.length_b   1.000
_cell.length_c   1.000
_cell.angle_alpha   90.00
_cell.angle_beta   90.00
_cell.angle_gamma   90.00
#
_symmetry.space_group_name_H-M   'P 1'
#
loop_
_entity.id
_entity.type
_entity.pdbx_description
1 polymer ?
#
loop_
_entity_poly.entity_id
_entity_poly.type
_entity_poly.pdbx_seq_one_letter_code
_entity_poly.pdbx_strand_id
1 'polypeptide(L)'
;MAAALLVGTLLISLPRLQPATGTLVVVGAGRSAGSLQPTSMQLHGSAGWTALGQVSGDVPAAPDQRQLLALPVVVGSYDGVRLGDDEAVLRVVVTAGQVEPVLLGIESGRLIPGAAYAGNDQLNLGLGELSGKFVPMPAFSLQDQLGHVFDSRAAAGKDLVIAAFHTTCHQTCPLYTALFFQLQKHLPAGVMLVEVTTDPGVDKPAVLDEYGRRIGASWTFATGSPAALAAFWKPFGVELASGDSHVSTLALVDRHGYVRLVYRGVPDIGNDIPASLVTTLGAQGLTELASHGDGWGAPSVLQSLLTISGPEQVASNPGGRAPSFSLQSTDGGKVSLSDLAGKPLVINFWASYCPPCRAEMPLLQRRVGATGAVRLVLIDEGDSGARAKDFLNSVGVQQAALLDSDLSVGRAYGVLPLPTTVFVRADGTIAGRQVGELDDRVLAAWLSILTTQ
;
A
#
# COMPACT_ATOMS: atom_id res chain seq x y z
N MET A 1 -79.24 -18.79 -25.83
CA MET A 1 -78.13 -19.11 -24.89
C MET A 1 -77.01 -19.78 -25.68
N ALA A 2 -75.77 -19.40 -25.38
CA ALA A 2 -74.47 -20.01 -25.74
C ALA A 2 -73.56 -19.05 -26.54
N ALA A 3 -72.86 -18.19 -25.81
CA ALA A 3 -71.69 -17.46 -26.29
C ALA A 3 -70.44 -18.30 -25.96
N ALA A 4 -69.65 -18.64 -26.98
CA ALA A 4 -68.37 -19.33 -26.81
C ALA A 4 -67.29 -18.33 -26.38
N LEU A 5 -66.69 -18.54 -25.20
CA LEU A 5 -65.48 -17.84 -24.78
C LEU A 5 -64.25 -18.52 -25.39
N LEU A 6 -63.52 -17.81 -26.25
CA LEU A 6 -62.13 -18.11 -26.57
C LEU A 6 -61.24 -17.65 -25.40
N VAL A 7 -60.56 -18.59 -24.75
CA VAL A 7 -59.48 -18.30 -23.80
C VAL A 7 -58.18 -18.29 -24.58
N GLY A 8 -57.66 -17.10 -24.90
CA GLY A 8 -56.31 -16.92 -25.42
C GLY A 8 -55.30 -16.98 -24.28
N THR A 9 -54.46 -18.02 -24.28
CA THR A 9 -53.29 -18.10 -23.40
C THR A 9 -52.23 -17.08 -23.83
N LEU A 10 -52.11 -16.00 -23.05
CA LEU A 10 -51.04 -15.02 -23.16
C LEU A 10 -49.77 -15.60 -22.51
N LEU A 11 -48.80 -16.04 -23.32
CA LEU A 11 -47.46 -16.41 -22.84
C LEU A 11 -46.69 -15.13 -22.48
N ILE A 12 -46.67 -14.79 -21.19
CA ILE A 12 -45.85 -13.69 -20.66
C ILE A 12 -44.40 -14.18 -20.60
N SER A 13 -43.59 -13.75 -21.56
CA SER A 13 -42.14 -13.91 -21.54
C SER A 13 -41.53 -12.99 -20.47
N LEU A 14 -41.32 -13.52 -19.27
CA LEU A 14 -40.55 -12.82 -18.24
C LEU A 14 -39.09 -12.65 -18.73
N PRO A 15 -38.53 -11.43 -18.70
CA PRO A 15 -37.12 -11.24 -19.05
C PRO A 15 -36.25 -12.05 -18.07
N ARG A 16 -35.39 -12.93 -18.60
CA ARG A 16 -34.37 -13.60 -17.79
C ARG A 16 -33.45 -12.52 -17.23
N LEU A 17 -33.58 -12.24 -15.94
CA LEU A 17 -32.62 -11.43 -15.18
C LEU A 17 -31.25 -12.08 -15.33
N GLN A 18 -30.35 -11.44 -16.09
CA GLN A 18 -28.95 -11.87 -16.14
C GLN A 18 -28.34 -11.67 -14.75
N PRO A 19 -27.55 -12.64 -14.24
CA PRO A 19 -26.87 -12.46 -12.98
C PRO A 19 -25.93 -11.26 -13.06
N ALA A 20 -25.85 -10.49 -11.97
CA ALA A 20 -24.92 -9.37 -11.90
C ALA A 20 -23.49 -9.87 -12.06
N THR A 21 -22.68 -9.16 -12.84
CA THR A 21 -21.28 -9.50 -13.11
C THR A 21 -20.35 -8.35 -12.76
N GLY A 22 -19.16 -8.70 -12.27
CA GLY A 22 -17.97 -7.84 -12.33
C GLY A 22 -17.06 -8.30 -13.47
N THR A 23 -15.92 -7.63 -13.65
CA THR A 23 -14.88 -7.99 -14.62
C THR A 23 -13.67 -8.50 -13.87
N LEU A 24 -13.22 -9.72 -14.16
CA LEU A 24 -11.96 -10.23 -13.65
C LEU A 24 -10.87 -10.00 -14.69
N VAL A 25 -9.79 -9.30 -14.32
CA VAL A 25 -8.62 -9.10 -15.17
C VAL A 25 -7.47 -9.93 -14.63
N VAL A 26 -7.09 -10.94 -15.39
CA VAL A 26 -5.99 -11.84 -15.04
C VAL A 26 -4.74 -11.36 -15.75
N VAL A 27 -3.72 -11.03 -14.98
CA VAL A 27 -2.39 -10.69 -15.47
C VAL A 27 -1.39 -11.79 -15.09
N GLY A 28 -0.40 -12.00 -15.95
CA GLY A 28 0.70 -12.92 -15.74
C GLY A 28 2.03 -12.18 -15.67
N ALA A 29 2.87 -12.59 -14.73
CA ALA A 29 4.27 -12.22 -14.65
C ALA A 29 5.09 -13.41 -14.13
N GLY A 30 6.37 -13.48 -14.49
CA GLY A 30 7.30 -14.50 -14.02
C GLY A 30 8.50 -13.89 -13.29
N ARG A 31 9.30 -14.74 -12.64
CA ARG A 31 10.63 -14.33 -12.16
C ARG A 31 11.61 -14.08 -13.31
N SER A 32 11.34 -14.71 -14.45
CA SER A 32 12.02 -14.54 -15.72
C SER A 32 10.99 -14.53 -16.85
N ALA A 33 11.37 -13.98 -18.01
CA ALA A 33 10.50 -13.95 -19.17
C ALA A 33 10.28 -15.37 -19.73
N GLY A 34 9.05 -15.67 -20.11
CA GLY A 34 8.66 -16.98 -20.62
C GLY A 34 7.39 -16.92 -21.47
N SER A 35 6.73 -18.06 -21.64
CA SER A 35 5.45 -18.15 -22.35
C SER A 35 4.54 -19.19 -21.73
N LEU A 36 3.25 -19.03 -21.98
CA LEU A 36 2.18 -19.93 -21.55
C LEU A 36 1.48 -20.49 -22.80
N GLN A 37 1.48 -21.81 -22.94
CA GLN A 37 0.68 -22.49 -23.95
C GLN A 37 -0.81 -22.39 -23.60
N PRO A 38 -1.74 -22.59 -24.56
CA PRO A 38 -3.18 -22.60 -24.27
C PRO A 38 -3.54 -23.52 -23.10
N THR A 39 -3.85 -22.91 -21.95
CA THR A 39 -4.03 -23.60 -20.67
C THR A 39 -5.37 -23.21 -20.07
N SER A 40 -6.13 -24.21 -19.60
CA SER A 40 -7.44 -23.96 -18.99
C SER A 40 -7.30 -23.22 -17.66
N MET A 41 -8.13 -22.20 -17.45
CA MET A 41 -8.22 -21.47 -16.20
C MET A 41 -9.58 -21.69 -15.52
N GLN A 42 -9.59 -21.88 -14.21
CA GLN A 42 -10.80 -22.06 -13.40
C GLN A 42 -10.71 -21.26 -12.10
N LEU A 43 -11.86 -20.88 -11.54
CA LEU A 43 -11.98 -20.33 -10.18
C LEU A 43 -12.79 -21.26 -9.30
N HIS A 44 -12.43 -21.31 -8.03
CA HIS A 44 -13.20 -21.98 -7.01
C HIS A 44 -14.04 -20.95 -6.23
N GLY A 45 -15.33 -21.24 -6.08
CA GLY A 45 -16.27 -20.44 -5.30
C GLY A 45 -17.42 -21.28 -4.79
N SER A 46 -18.55 -20.67 -4.47
CA SER A 46 -19.71 -21.36 -3.88
C SER A 46 -20.30 -22.48 -4.76
N ALA A 47 -20.14 -22.39 -6.08
CA ALA A 47 -20.56 -23.40 -7.04
C ALA A 47 -19.48 -24.46 -7.35
N GLY A 48 -18.37 -24.45 -6.61
CA GLY A 48 -17.18 -25.25 -6.91
C GLY A 48 -16.32 -24.64 -8.02
N TRP A 49 -15.61 -25.50 -8.75
CA TRP A 49 -14.72 -25.08 -9.83
C TRP A 49 -15.51 -24.67 -11.09
N THR A 50 -15.35 -23.41 -11.49
CA THR A 50 -15.98 -22.81 -12.68
C THR A 50 -14.91 -22.46 -13.71
N ALA A 51 -15.05 -22.96 -14.93
CA ALA A 51 -14.13 -22.66 -16.02
C ALA A 51 -14.29 -21.22 -16.53
N LEU A 52 -13.16 -20.51 -16.67
CA LEU A 52 -13.11 -19.15 -17.22
C LEU A 52 -12.71 -19.14 -18.71
N GLY A 53 -12.14 -20.23 -19.23
CA GLY A 53 -11.64 -20.33 -20.60
C GLY A 53 -10.19 -20.78 -20.66
N GLN A 54 -9.51 -20.47 -21.76
CA GLN A 54 -8.08 -20.74 -21.94
C GLN A 54 -7.27 -19.44 -21.96
N VAL A 55 -6.08 -19.49 -21.37
CA VAL A 55 -5.09 -18.41 -21.38
C VAL A 55 -3.82 -18.86 -22.10
N SER A 56 -3.17 -17.94 -22.81
CA SER A 56 -1.91 -18.19 -23.52
C SER A 56 -1.16 -16.89 -23.83
N GLY A 57 0.10 -17.00 -24.23
CA GLY A 57 0.93 -15.88 -24.68
C GLY A 57 2.23 -15.73 -23.88
N ASP A 58 2.99 -14.69 -24.20
CA ASP A 58 4.24 -14.37 -23.48
C ASP A 58 3.95 -13.90 -22.06
N VAL A 59 4.78 -14.32 -21.13
CA VAL A 59 4.76 -13.91 -19.72
C VAL A 59 6.06 -13.12 -19.47
N PRO A 60 5.99 -11.80 -19.26
CA PRO A 60 7.20 -11.01 -19.00
C PRO A 60 7.79 -11.29 -17.62
N ALA A 61 9.05 -10.93 -17.41
CA ALA A 61 9.66 -10.91 -16.09
C ALA A 61 9.12 -9.72 -15.28
N ALA A 62 8.79 -9.94 -14.00
CA ALA A 62 8.42 -8.85 -13.11
C ALA A 62 9.54 -7.79 -13.03
N PRO A 63 9.22 -6.48 -12.89
CA PRO A 63 7.90 -5.94 -12.55
C PRO A 63 6.94 -5.78 -13.74
N ASP A 64 7.38 -6.09 -14.96
CA ASP A 64 6.50 -6.07 -16.13
C ASP A 64 5.45 -7.18 -15.99
N GLN A 65 4.24 -6.89 -16.48
CA GLN A 65 3.11 -7.81 -16.45
C GLN A 65 2.33 -7.75 -17.75
N ARG A 66 1.61 -8.82 -18.07
CA ARG A 66 0.75 -8.89 -19.25
C ARG A 66 -0.65 -9.34 -18.87
N GLN A 67 -1.67 -8.68 -19.40
CA GLN A 67 -3.03 -9.20 -19.36
C GLN A 67 -3.13 -10.49 -20.17
N LEU A 68 -3.49 -11.58 -19.49
CA LEU A 68 -3.74 -12.89 -20.08
C LEU A 68 -5.22 -13.06 -20.44
N LEU A 69 -6.10 -12.51 -19.62
CA LEU A 69 -7.54 -12.66 -19.74
C LEU A 69 -8.26 -11.47 -19.12
N ALA A 70 -9.37 -11.06 -19.72
CA ALA A 70 -10.33 -10.15 -19.09
C ALA A 70 -11.73 -10.61 -19.48
N LEU A 71 -12.56 -10.97 -18.51
CA LEU A 71 -13.91 -11.46 -18.76
C LEU A 71 -14.89 -11.08 -17.65
N PRO A 72 -16.20 -11.01 -17.96
CA PRO A 72 -17.22 -10.90 -16.94
C PRO A 72 -17.31 -12.18 -16.11
N VAL A 73 -17.35 -12.02 -14.78
CA VAL A 73 -17.49 -13.09 -13.80
C VAL A 73 -18.68 -12.76 -12.89
N VAL A 74 -19.44 -13.78 -12.49
CA VAL A 74 -20.60 -13.61 -11.60
C VAL A 74 -20.14 -13.02 -10.27
N VAL A 75 -20.92 -12.07 -9.74
CA VAL A 75 -20.68 -11.47 -8.42
C VAL A 75 -20.63 -12.56 -7.35
N GLY A 76 -19.60 -12.52 -6.50
CA GLY A 76 -19.40 -13.51 -5.45
C GLY A 76 -17.98 -13.52 -4.89
N SER A 77 -17.77 -14.35 -3.87
CA SER A 77 -16.46 -14.61 -3.29
C SER A 77 -15.88 -15.89 -3.87
N TYR A 78 -14.59 -15.82 -4.20
CA TYR A 78 -13.79 -16.93 -4.74
C TYR A 78 -12.55 -17.10 -3.86
N ASP A 79 -12.16 -18.34 -3.62
CA ASP A 79 -11.09 -18.72 -2.67
C ASP A 79 -9.99 -19.58 -3.29
N GLY A 80 -10.08 -19.91 -4.58
CA GLY A 80 -9.07 -20.66 -5.31
C GLY A 80 -9.01 -20.36 -6.80
N VAL A 81 -7.85 -20.60 -7.39
CA VAL A 81 -7.60 -20.53 -8.83
C VAL A 81 -6.88 -21.78 -9.30
N ARG A 82 -7.25 -22.26 -10.49
CA ARG A 82 -6.58 -23.38 -11.15
C ARG A 82 -6.10 -22.95 -12.53
N LEU A 83 -4.83 -23.19 -12.84
CA LEU A 83 -4.21 -23.00 -14.15
C LEU A 83 -3.66 -24.35 -14.63
N GLY A 84 -4.35 -24.97 -15.59
CA GLY A 84 -4.06 -26.35 -15.99
C GLY A 84 -4.35 -27.30 -14.84
N ASP A 85 -3.33 -28.03 -14.39
CA ASP A 85 -3.39 -28.93 -13.24
C ASP A 85 -2.94 -28.25 -11.93
N ASP A 86 -2.41 -27.02 -12.00
CA ASP A 86 -1.89 -26.32 -10.83
C ASP A 86 -2.99 -25.53 -10.11
N GLU A 87 -3.10 -25.71 -8.79
CA GLU A 87 -4.03 -24.99 -7.93
C GLU A 87 -3.30 -24.05 -6.97
N ALA A 88 -3.88 -22.89 -6.72
CA ALA A 88 -3.44 -21.98 -5.66
C ALA A 88 -4.63 -21.38 -4.91
N VAL A 89 -4.37 -21.03 -3.65
CA VAL A 89 -5.28 -20.21 -2.85
C VAL A 89 -5.32 -18.81 -3.44
N LEU A 90 -6.53 -18.30 -3.70
CA LEU A 90 -6.74 -16.96 -4.22
C LEU A 90 -8.03 -16.41 -3.60
N ARG A 91 -7.94 -15.37 -2.77
CA ARG A 91 -9.12 -14.76 -2.15
C ARG A 91 -9.52 -13.49 -2.91
N VAL A 92 -10.58 -13.55 -3.70
CA VAL A 92 -11.09 -12.40 -4.46
C VAL A 92 -12.61 -12.28 -4.30
N VAL A 93 -13.09 -11.05 -4.20
CA VAL A 93 -14.53 -10.73 -4.19
C VAL A 93 -14.85 -9.98 -5.47
N VAL A 94 -15.67 -10.58 -6.32
CA VAL A 94 -16.13 -9.95 -7.56
C VAL A 94 -17.37 -9.12 -7.28
N THR A 95 -17.27 -7.81 -7.51
CA THR A 95 -18.36 -6.85 -7.27
C THR A 95 -18.99 -6.37 -8.58
N ALA A 96 -20.30 -6.10 -8.56
CA ALA A 96 -21.04 -5.71 -9.76
C ALA A 96 -20.45 -4.45 -10.40
N GLY A 97 -20.13 -4.52 -11.69
CA GLY A 97 -19.58 -3.41 -12.47
C GLY A 97 -18.15 -2.99 -12.08
N GLN A 98 -17.47 -3.75 -11.21
CA GLN A 98 -16.09 -3.49 -10.81
C GLN A 98 -15.09 -4.33 -11.58
N VAL A 99 -13.85 -3.84 -11.66
CA VAL A 99 -12.72 -4.58 -12.20
C VAL A 99 -11.91 -5.13 -11.04
N GLU A 100 -11.82 -6.45 -10.96
CA GLU A 100 -11.00 -7.15 -9.98
C GLU A 100 -9.72 -7.67 -10.65
N PRO A 101 -8.54 -7.13 -10.31
CA PRO A 101 -7.29 -7.63 -10.83
C PRO A 101 -6.82 -8.88 -10.07
N VAL A 102 -6.29 -9.85 -10.81
CA VAL A 102 -5.63 -11.05 -10.30
C VAL A 102 -4.29 -11.21 -10.99
N LEU A 103 -3.23 -11.34 -10.21
CA LEU A 103 -1.91 -11.69 -10.70
C LEU A 103 -1.62 -13.16 -10.47
N LEU A 104 -1.19 -13.84 -11.53
CA LEU A 104 -0.66 -15.19 -11.49
C LEU A 104 0.85 -15.15 -11.77
N GLY A 105 1.64 -15.62 -10.81
CA GLY A 105 3.05 -15.90 -11.00
C GLY A 105 3.21 -17.16 -11.83
N ILE A 106 3.80 -17.03 -13.02
CA ILE A 106 3.94 -18.14 -13.97
C ILE A 106 5.41 -18.34 -14.32
N GLU A 107 5.88 -19.57 -14.21
CA GLU A 107 7.24 -19.96 -14.57
C GLU A 107 7.19 -21.28 -15.34
N SER A 108 7.86 -21.34 -16.48
CA SER A 108 7.87 -22.53 -17.36
C SER A 108 6.47 -23.07 -17.70
N GLY A 109 5.49 -22.17 -17.88
CA GLY A 109 4.11 -22.52 -18.22
C GLY A 109 3.28 -23.09 -17.06
N ARG A 110 3.77 -23.04 -15.83
CA ARG A 110 3.15 -23.56 -14.61
C ARG A 110 2.94 -22.44 -13.60
N LEU A 111 1.95 -22.60 -12.73
CA LEU A 111 1.74 -21.65 -11.64
C LEU A 111 2.85 -21.81 -10.59
N ILE A 112 3.48 -20.71 -10.19
CA ILE A 112 4.44 -20.71 -9.08
C ILE A 112 3.66 -20.94 -7.78
N PRO A 113 4.01 -21.95 -6.96
CA PRO A 113 3.31 -22.20 -5.69
C PRO A 113 3.27 -20.96 -4.79
N GLY A 114 2.08 -20.58 -4.33
CA GLY A 114 1.88 -19.40 -3.49
C GLY A 114 1.85 -18.06 -4.23
N ALA A 115 2.12 -18.03 -5.55
CA ALA A 115 2.16 -16.79 -6.33
C ALA A 115 0.83 -16.49 -7.03
N ALA A 116 -0.26 -16.47 -6.26
CA ALA A 116 -1.58 -16.05 -6.75
C ALA A 116 -2.09 -14.91 -5.86
N TYR A 117 -2.34 -13.76 -6.47
CA TYR A 117 -2.60 -12.52 -5.76
C TYR A 117 -3.85 -11.85 -6.30
N ALA A 118 -4.72 -11.37 -5.42
CA ALA A 118 -5.94 -10.66 -5.79
C ALA A 118 -5.97 -9.27 -5.18
N GLY A 119 -6.46 -8.30 -5.94
CA GLY A 119 -6.48 -6.91 -5.52
C GLY A 119 -5.14 -6.21 -5.77
N ASN A 120 -5.18 -4.89 -5.78
CA ASN A 120 -4.05 -4.06 -6.18
C ASN A 120 -2.86 -4.16 -5.23
N ASP A 121 -3.11 -4.28 -3.93
CA ASP A 121 -2.11 -4.42 -2.87
C ASP A 121 -1.33 -5.73 -2.99
N GLN A 122 -2.03 -6.86 -3.11
CA GLN A 122 -1.40 -8.16 -3.28
C GLN A 122 -0.74 -8.31 -4.65
N LEU A 123 -1.28 -7.68 -5.69
CA LEU A 123 -0.66 -7.67 -7.02
C LEU A 123 0.70 -6.98 -6.97
N ASN A 124 0.79 -5.80 -6.34
CA ASN A 124 2.06 -5.10 -6.15
C ASN A 124 3.05 -5.92 -5.31
N LEU A 125 2.54 -6.59 -4.27
CA LEU A 125 3.34 -7.53 -3.48
C LEU A 125 3.89 -8.65 -4.36
N GLY A 126 3.04 -9.30 -5.15
CA GLY A 126 3.42 -10.39 -6.04
C GLY A 126 4.45 -9.96 -7.08
N LEU A 127 4.30 -8.78 -7.71
CA LEU A 127 5.31 -8.25 -8.63
C LEU A 127 6.65 -7.97 -7.93
N GLY A 128 6.61 -7.45 -6.70
CA GLY A 128 7.83 -7.23 -5.92
C GLY A 128 8.49 -8.53 -5.48
N GLU A 129 7.73 -9.56 -5.11
CA GLU A 129 8.26 -10.88 -4.80
C GLU A 129 8.87 -11.54 -6.04
N LEU A 130 8.14 -11.55 -7.15
CA LEU A 130 8.58 -12.18 -8.39
C LEU A 130 9.84 -11.51 -8.96
N SER A 131 9.98 -10.19 -8.78
CA SER A 131 11.20 -9.45 -9.16
C SER A 131 12.35 -9.59 -8.16
N GLY A 132 12.13 -10.28 -7.02
CA GLY A 132 13.11 -10.40 -5.93
C GLY A 132 13.30 -9.12 -5.12
N LYS A 133 12.46 -8.10 -5.34
CA LYS A 133 12.49 -6.82 -4.62
C LYS A 133 11.96 -6.95 -3.19
N PHE A 134 10.95 -7.80 -2.97
CA PHE A 134 10.42 -8.08 -1.64
C PHE A 134 10.92 -9.42 -1.12
N VAL A 135 11.44 -9.39 0.11
CA VAL A 135 12.01 -10.56 0.78
C VAL A 135 11.03 -10.99 1.86
N PRO A 136 10.56 -12.24 1.86
CA PRO A 136 9.70 -12.73 2.94
C PRO A 136 10.48 -12.76 4.25
N MET A 137 9.83 -12.32 5.32
CA MET A 137 10.35 -12.46 6.68
C MET A 137 10.39 -13.95 7.03
N PRO A 138 11.56 -14.52 7.39
CA PRO A 138 11.65 -15.90 7.80
C PRO A 138 10.77 -16.18 9.01
N ALA A 139 10.26 -17.41 9.11
CA ALA A 139 9.56 -17.85 10.30
C ALA A 139 10.46 -17.67 11.53
N PHE A 140 9.92 -17.08 12.59
CA PHE A 140 10.65 -16.78 13.81
C PHE A 140 9.83 -17.17 15.05
N SER A 141 10.53 -17.40 16.15
CA SER A 141 9.97 -17.70 17.47
C SER A 141 10.83 -17.03 18.53
N LEU A 142 10.32 -15.95 19.09
CA LEU A 142 10.93 -15.15 20.15
C LEU A 142 10.00 -15.15 21.39
N GLN A 143 10.38 -14.39 22.41
CA GLN A 143 9.60 -14.15 23.62
C GLN A 143 9.43 -12.65 23.83
N ASP A 144 8.26 -12.21 24.28
CA ASP A 144 8.04 -10.83 24.70
C ASP A 144 8.62 -10.56 26.11
N GLN A 145 8.52 -9.32 26.57
CA GLN A 145 8.99 -8.91 27.89
C GLN A 145 8.27 -9.58 29.06
N LEU A 146 7.06 -10.12 28.84
CA LEU A 146 6.27 -10.84 29.83
C LEU A 146 6.57 -12.35 29.82
N GLY A 147 7.44 -12.80 28.91
CA GLY A 147 7.79 -14.21 28.71
C GLY A 147 6.77 -14.99 27.87
N HIS A 148 5.82 -14.32 27.21
CA HIS A 148 4.93 -14.98 26.26
C HIS A 148 5.62 -15.20 24.91
N VAL A 149 5.14 -16.17 24.15
CA VAL A 149 5.65 -16.45 22.81
C VAL A 149 5.31 -15.31 21.87
N PHE A 150 6.33 -14.76 21.21
CA PHE A 150 6.21 -13.81 20.11
C PHE A 150 6.77 -14.44 18.84
N ASP A 151 5.91 -14.99 17.99
CA ASP A 151 6.28 -15.72 16.78
C ASP A 151 5.60 -15.14 15.53
N SER A 152 5.89 -15.71 14.36
CA SER A 152 5.28 -15.28 13.09
C SER A 152 3.75 -15.38 13.09
N ARG A 153 3.15 -16.22 13.94
CA ARG A 153 1.69 -16.33 14.06
C ARG A 153 1.13 -15.18 14.91
N ALA A 154 1.80 -14.80 15.99
CA ALA A 154 1.42 -13.65 16.81
C ALA A 154 1.48 -12.32 16.04
N ALA A 155 2.38 -12.26 15.05
CA ALA A 155 2.54 -11.14 14.13
C ALA A 155 1.66 -11.19 12.87
N ALA A 156 1.01 -12.32 12.57
CA ALA A 156 0.28 -12.50 11.32
C ALA A 156 -0.86 -11.48 11.17
N GLY A 157 -0.99 -10.90 9.97
CA GLY A 157 -2.03 -9.93 9.64
C GLY A 157 -1.80 -8.53 10.22
N LYS A 158 -0.62 -8.26 10.79
CA LYS A 158 -0.22 -6.95 11.31
C LYS A 158 0.99 -6.43 10.56
N ASP A 159 0.99 -5.14 10.28
CA ASP A 159 2.20 -4.46 9.82
C ASP A 159 3.12 -4.25 11.04
N LEU A 160 4.42 -4.52 10.91
CA LEU A 160 5.39 -4.43 12.00
C LEU A 160 6.38 -3.30 11.72
N VAL A 161 6.60 -2.47 12.74
CA VAL A 161 7.78 -1.60 12.84
C VAL A 161 8.74 -2.28 13.82
N ILE A 162 9.86 -2.77 13.30
CA ILE A 162 10.83 -3.55 14.06
C ILE A 162 12.09 -2.73 14.19
N ALA A 163 12.54 -2.42 15.41
CA ALA A 163 13.81 -1.76 15.66
C ALA A 163 14.78 -2.68 16.39
N ALA A 164 16.03 -2.67 15.95
CA ALA A 164 17.13 -3.30 16.68
C ALA A 164 17.54 -2.40 17.85
N PHE A 165 17.63 -2.98 19.05
CA PHE A 165 18.04 -2.23 20.24
C PHE A 165 18.72 -3.15 21.27
N HIS A 166 19.31 -2.57 22.31
CA HIS A 166 19.55 -3.27 23.57
C HIS A 166 19.48 -2.27 24.74
N THR A 167 19.15 -2.76 25.94
CA THR A 167 18.86 -1.86 27.08
C THR A 167 20.07 -1.13 27.64
N THR A 168 21.28 -1.59 27.28
CA THR A 168 22.56 -1.04 27.72
C THR A 168 23.19 -0.05 26.73
N CYS A 169 22.51 0.30 25.64
CA CYS A 169 23.03 1.25 24.67
C CYS A 169 22.83 2.70 25.13
N HIS A 170 23.89 3.49 25.04
CA HIS A 170 23.88 4.91 25.41
C HIS A 170 24.02 5.85 24.20
N GLN A 171 23.85 5.32 22.97
CA GLN A 171 24.01 6.07 21.72
C GLN A 171 22.70 6.20 20.96
N THR A 172 22.47 5.36 19.94
CA THR A 172 21.34 5.51 19.02
C THR A 172 20.08 4.79 19.50
N CYS A 173 20.16 3.71 20.29
CA CYS A 173 18.96 3.00 20.74
C CYS A 173 17.96 3.91 21.48
N PRO A 174 18.35 4.80 22.42
CA PRO A 174 17.41 5.73 23.01
C PRO A 174 16.73 6.68 22.00
N LEU A 175 17.37 6.97 20.86
CA LEU A 175 16.78 7.76 19.77
C LEU A 175 15.74 6.95 18.99
N TYR A 176 15.96 5.65 18.78
CA TYR A 176 14.96 4.74 18.21
C TYR A 176 13.74 4.56 19.12
N THR A 177 13.99 4.40 20.41
CA THR A 177 12.93 4.34 21.42
C THR A 177 12.16 5.67 21.47
N ALA A 178 12.82 6.83 21.31
CA ALA A 178 12.17 8.13 21.16
C ALA A 178 11.32 8.21 19.87
N LEU A 179 11.84 7.71 18.75
CA LEU A 179 11.08 7.59 17.50
C LEU A 179 9.81 6.75 17.70
N PHE A 180 9.88 5.65 18.45
CA PHE A 180 8.72 4.82 18.75
C PHE A 180 7.63 5.58 19.52
N PHE A 181 8.00 6.45 20.46
CA PHE A 181 7.04 7.35 21.11
C PHE A 181 6.37 8.32 20.12
N GLN A 182 7.12 8.84 19.14
CA GLN A 182 6.55 9.71 18.10
C GLN A 182 5.59 8.95 17.19
N LEU A 183 5.99 7.76 16.74
CA LEU A 183 5.14 6.89 15.92
C LEU A 183 3.86 6.52 16.67
N GLN A 184 3.95 6.20 17.96
CA GLN A 184 2.81 5.82 18.77
C GLN A 184 1.66 6.82 18.76
N LYS A 185 1.96 8.12 18.64
CA LYS A 185 0.96 9.19 18.58
C LYS A 185 0.10 9.14 17.31
N HIS A 186 0.59 8.52 16.23
CA HIS A 186 0.01 8.60 14.89
C HIS A 186 -0.07 7.25 14.15
N LEU A 187 0.17 6.14 14.84
CA LEU A 187 0.19 4.81 14.23
C LEU A 187 -1.16 4.44 13.61
N PRO A 188 -1.16 3.97 12.35
CA PRO A 188 -2.34 3.37 11.75
C PRO A 188 -2.84 2.15 12.55
N ALA A 189 -4.13 1.85 12.42
CA ALA A 189 -4.70 0.64 12.99
C ALA A 189 -4.04 -0.60 12.37
N GLY A 190 -3.80 -1.63 13.20
CA GLY A 190 -3.19 -2.88 12.75
C GLY A 190 -1.65 -2.86 12.65
N VAL A 191 -0.99 -1.74 12.97
CA VAL A 191 0.47 -1.66 13.07
C VAL A 191 0.93 -2.01 14.49
N MET A 192 1.99 -2.81 14.60
CA MET A 192 2.64 -3.19 15.84
C MET A 192 4.06 -2.64 15.90
N LEU A 193 4.39 -1.95 16.99
CA LEU A 193 5.76 -1.58 17.32
C LEU A 193 6.43 -2.73 18.08
N VAL A 194 7.65 -3.08 17.65
CA VAL A 194 8.46 -4.12 18.29
C VAL A 194 9.92 -3.66 18.34
N GLU A 195 10.47 -3.56 19.54
CA GLU A 195 11.92 -3.43 19.72
C GLU A 195 12.47 -4.82 20.05
N VAL A 196 13.41 -5.33 19.25
CA VAL A 196 13.96 -6.68 19.40
C VAL A 196 15.44 -6.57 19.81
N THR A 197 15.82 -7.29 20.86
CA THR A 197 17.16 -7.13 21.41
C THR A 197 18.25 -7.68 20.48
N THR A 198 19.41 -7.03 20.45
CA THR A 198 20.67 -7.56 19.90
C THR A 198 21.61 -8.10 20.98
N ASP A 199 21.28 -7.93 22.26
CA ASP A 199 22.01 -8.48 23.41
C ASP A 199 21.16 -9.44 24.27
N PRO A 200 20.91 -10.68 23.79
CA PRO A 200 20.18 -11.67 24.58
C PRO A 200 20.91 -12.13 25.84
N GLY A 201 22.18 -11.73 26.06
CA GLY A 201 22.91 -12.03 27.28
C GLY A 201 22.31 -11.27 28.46
N VAL A 202 22.12 -9.97 28.27
CA VAL A 202 21.57 -9.03 29.27
C VAL A 202 20.06 -8.91 29.19
N ASP A 203 19.51 -8.79 27.99
CA ASP A 203 18.09 -8.46 27.76
C ASP A 203 17.18 -9.69 27.89
N LYS A 204 17.06 -10.19 29.12
CA LYS A 204 16.06 -11.20 29.51
C LYS A 204 14.68 -10.55 29.63
N PRO A 205 13.56 -11.32 29.56
CA PRO A 205 12.21 -10.76 29.63
C PRO A 205 12.00 -9.80 30.82
N ALA A 206 12.47 -10.16 32.02
CA ALA A 206 12.37 -9.32 33.21
C ALA A 206 13.10 -7.97 33.09
N VAL A 207 14.27 -7.94 32.42
CA VAL A 207 15.03 -6.70 32.17
C VAL A 207 14.30 -5.81 31.16
N LEU A 208 13.73 -6.42 30.12
CA LEU A 208 12.93 -5.71 29.12
C LEU A 208 11.64 -5.12 29.71
N ASP A 209 10.97 -5.86 30.59
CA ASP A 209 9.76 -5.39 31.28
C ASP A 209 10.08 -4.21 32.22
N GLU A 210 11.18 -4.31 32.98
CA GLU A 210 11.64 -3.20 33.81
C GLU A 210 12.01 -1.97 32.96
N TYR A 211 12.75 -2.18 31.87
CA TYR A 211 13.13 -1.11 30.94
C TYR A 211 11.89 -0.39 30.40
N GLY A 212 10.93 -1.14 29.84
CA GLY A 212 9.69 -0.60 29.29
C GLY A 212 8.89 0.19 30.33
N ARG A 213 8.72 -0.35 31.55
CA ARG A 213 8.03 0.34 32.65
C ARG A 213 8.74 1.63 33.07
N ARG A 214 10.07 1.63 33.12
CA ARG A 214 10.88 2.80 33.51
C ARG A 214 10.73 3.96 32.53
N ILE A 215 10.69 3.67 31.24
CA ILE A 215 10.60 4.71 30.20
C ILE A 215 9.15 5.06 29.83
N GLY A 216 8.17 4.25 30.27
CA GLY A 216 6.75 4.44 29.94
C GLY A 216 6.36 3.90 28.55
N ALA A 217 7.13 2.95 28.02
CA ALA A 217 6.82 2.30 26.75
C ALA A 217 5.72 1.25 26.92
N SER A 218 4.86 1.13 25.90
CA SER A 218 3.72 0.20 25.90
C SER A 218 3.71 -0.74 24.69
N TRP A 219 4.78 -0.75 23.91
CA TRP A 219 4.97 -1.67 22.79
C TRP A 219 5.65 -2.97 23.22
N THR A 220 5.87 -3.86 22.26
CA THR A 220 6.49 -5.16 22.51
C THR A 220 8.01 -5.01 22.53
N PHE A 221 8.65 -5.53 23.57
CA PHE A 221 10.09 -5.76 23.59
C PHE A 221 10.34 -7.26 23.49
N ALA A 222 11.11 -7.71 22.50
CA ALA A 222 11.32 -9.14 22.28
C ALA A 222 12.77 -9.58 22.48
N THR A 223 12.92 -10.81 22.96
CA THR A 223 14.20 -11.50 23.17
C THR A 223 14.09 -12.98 22.84
N GLY A 224 15.19 -13.71 22.91
CA GLY A 224 15.23 -15.13 22.61
C GLY A 224 16.60 -15.75 22.82
N SER A 225 16.77 -16.98 22.34
CA SER A 225 18.11 -17.57 22.28
C SER A 225 18.99 -16.81 21.29
N PRO A 226 20.32 -16.77 21.47
CA PRO A 226 21.23 -16.16 20.50
C PRO A 226 21.05 -16.70 19.08
N ALA A 227 20.81 -18.01 18.93
CA ALA A 227 20.55 -18.61 17.62
C ALA A 227 19.25 -18.12 16.98
N ALA A 228 18.18 -17.98 17.77
CA ALA A 228 16.90 -17.48 17.29
C ALA A 228 17.00 -16.00 16.87
N LEU A 229 17.68 -15.16 17.65
CA LEU A 229 17.86 -13.74 17.31
C LEU A 229 18.80 -13.54 16.12
N ALA A 230 19.88 -14.31 16.01
CA ALA A 230 20.74 -14.27 14.82
C ALA A 230 19.98 -14.64 13.55
N ALA A 231 19.09 -15.65 13.62
CA ALA A 231 18.23 -16.03 12.50
C ALA A 231 17.19 -14.94 12.18
N PHE A 232 16.58 -14.33 13.19
CA PHE A 232 15.63 -13.23 13.05
C PHE A 232 16.25 -11.99 12.40
N TRP A 233 17.48 -11.65 12.79
CA TRP A 233 18.17 -10.43 12.35
C TRP A 233 18.89 -10.56 11.00
N LYS A 234 19.16 -11.79 10.55
CA LYS A 234 19.86 -12.10 9.30
C LYS A 234 19.31 -11.38 8.06
N PRO A 235 17.97 -11.31 7.81
CA PRO A 235 17.42 -10.61 6.64
C PRO A 235 17.73 -9.11 6.62
N PHE A 236 17.97 -8.52 7.79
CA PHE A 236 18.22 -7.10 7.97
C PHE A 236 19.71 -6.77 8.07
N GLY A 237 20.59 -7.77 8.01
CA GLY A 237 22.03 -7.59 8.18
C GLY A 237 22.39 -7.01 9.56
N VAL A 238 21.60 -7.33 10.59
CA VAL A 238 21.87 -6.92 11.97
C VAL A 238 22.62 -8.05 12.66
N GLU A 239 23.69 -7.70 13.37
CA GLU A 239 24.48 -8.63 14.18
C GLU A 239 24.15 -8.48 15.66
N LEU A 240 24.33 -9.55 16.44
CA LEU A 240 24.19 -9.47 17.90
C LEU A 240 25.36 -8.66 18.48
N ALA A 241 25.02 -7.70 19.34
CA ALA A 241 25.99 -6.78 19.92
C ALA A 241 25.55 -6.40 21.34
N SER A 242 26.50 -6.35 22.26
CA SER A 242 26.31 -5.99 23.68
C SER A 242 27.03 -4.69 24.06
N GLY A 243 27.47 -3.91 23.07
CA GLY A 243 28.21 -2.66 23.26
C GLY A 243 27.69 -1.56 22.34
N ASP A 244 28.25 -0.37 22.44
CA ASP A 244 27.76 0.81 21.71
C ASP A 244 28.13 0.84 20.22
N SER A 245 28.85 -0.17 19.69
CA SER A 245 29.24 -0.22 18.26
C SER A 245 28.16 -0.91 17.43
N HIS A 246 27.51 -0.24 16.48
CA HIS A 246 26.49 -0.90 15.65
C HIS A 246 26.00 -0.12 14.42
N VAL A 247 25.37 -0.89 13.51
CA VAL A 247 24.46 -0.45 12.44
C VAL A 247 23.05 -0.39 13.03
N SER A 248 22.54 0.81 13.27
CA SER A 248 21.16 1.00 13.76
C SER A 248 20.17 0.70 12.62
N THR A 249 19.12 -0.08 12.92
CA THR A 249 18.20 -0.60 11.89
C THR A 249 16.75 -0.53 12.38
N LEU A 250 15.88 0.04 11.53
CA LEU A 250 14.43 -0.07 11.65
C LEU A 250 13.89 -0.73 10.38
N ALA A 251 13.12 -1.78 10.53
CA ALA A 251 12.52 -2.53 9.43
C ALA A 251 11.00 -2.41 9.46
N LEU A 252 10.42 -2.29 8.28
CA LEU A 252 8.98 -2.39 8.06
C LEU A 252 8.67 -3.74 7.43
N VAL A 253 7.88 -4.54 8.13
CA VAL A 253 7.34 -5.80 7.62
C VAL A 253 5.85 -5.62 7.42
N ASP A 254 5.33 -5.96 6.26
CA ASP A 254 3.89 -5.84 6.00
C ASP A 254 3.09 -6.97 6.66
N ARG A 255 1.77 -6.79 6.72
CA ARG A 255 0.80 -7.79 7.21
C ARG A 255 0.82 -9.13 6.49
N HIS A 256 1.44 -9.19 5.31
CA HIS A 256 1.64 -10.42 4.54
C HIS A 256 2.95 -11.13 4.89
N GLY A 257 3.77 -10.52 5.75
CA GLY A 257 5.03 -11.08 6.22
C GLY A 257 6.23 -10.75 5.33
N TYR A 258 6.18 -9.67 4.53
CA TYR A 258 7.29 -9.28 3.66
C TYR A 258 8.01 -8.06 4.18
N VAL A 259 9.34 -8.10 4.12
CA VAL A 259 10.19 -6.94 4.37
C VAL A 259 10.00 -5.94 3.24
N ARG A 260 9.55 -4.73 3.60
CA ARG A 260 9.24 -3.68 2.63
C ARG A 260 10.32 -2.64 2.56
N LEU A 261 10.76 -2.18 3.72
CA LEU A 261 11.69 -1.08 3.85
C LEU A 261 12.58 -1.33 5.06
N VAL A 262 13.83 -0.89 4.93
CA VAL A 262 14.81 -0.93 6.01
C VAL A 262 15.47 0.44 6.08
N TYR A 263 15.26 1.14 7.17
CA TYR A 263 15.95 2.37 7.52
C TYR A 263 17.21 2.03 8.28
N ARG A 264 18.29 2.73 7.94
CA ARG A 264 19.58 2.60 8.61
C ARG A 264 20.10 3.96 9.04
N GLY A 265 20.94 3.96 10.06
CA GLY A 265 21.54 5.17 10.57
C GLY A 265 20.73 5.77 11.73
N VAL A 266 20.83 7.07 11.93
CA VAL A 266 20.24 7.76 13.08
C VAL A 266 18.93 8.43 12.65
N PRO A 267 17.80 8.18 13.35
CA PRO A 267 16.56 8.90 13.07
C PRO A 267 16.63 10.34 13.57
N ASP A 268 16.06 11.26 12.80
CA ASP A 268 15.72 12.60 13.28
C ASP A 268 14.49 12.51 14.19
N ILE A 269 14.72 12.72 15.49
CA ILE A 269 13.66 12.81 16.49
C ILE A 269 13.43 14.25 16.96
N GLY A 270 14.10 15.24 16.34
CA GLY A 270 13.99 16.65 16.69
C GLY A 270 14.26 16.89 18.18
N ASN A 271 13.37 17.64 18.83
CA ASN A 271 13.41 17.89 20.28
C ASN A 271 12.38 17.07 21.06
N ASP A 272 11.66 16.15 20.40
CA ASP A 272 10.58 15.34 20.99
C ASP A 272 11.14 13.99 21.48
N ILE A 273 11.97 14.07 22.53
CA ILE A 273 12.57 12.94 23.25
C ILE A 273 12.17 12.97 24.73
N PRO A 274 11.67 11.86 25.30
CA PRO A 274 11.40 11.77 26.73
C PRO A 274 12.63 12.07 27.59
N ALA A 275 12.45 12.86 28.66
CA ALA A 275 13.53 13.18 29.60
C ALA A 275 14.20 11.94 30.21
N SER A 276 13.43 10.86 30.39
CA SER A 276 13.93 9.56 30.86
C SER A 276 14.92 8.89 29.89
N LEU A 277 14.85 9.21 28.60
CA LEU A 277 15.79 8.71 27.58
C LEU A 277 16.99 9.64 27.43
N VAL A 278 16.79 10.96 27.55
CA VAL A 278 17.90 11.93 27.49
C VAL A 278 18.96 11.64 28.55
N THR A 279 18.57 11.26 29.77
CA THR A 279 19.49 10.93 30.86
C THR A 279 20.27 9.63 30.64
N THR A 280 19.88 8.81 29.66
CA THR A 280 20.60 7.58 29.28
C THR A 280 21.61 7.79 28.16
N LEU A 281 21.62 8.95 27.50
CA LEU A 281 22.55 9.23 26.42
C LEU A 281 23.95 9.51 26.96
N GLY A 282 24.95 8.83 26.38
CA GLY A 282 26.36 9.17 26.51
C GLY A 282 26.76 10.32 25.58
N ALA A 283 28.05 10.68 25.58
CA ALA A 283 28.55 11.81 24.78
C ALA A 283 28.28 11.67 23.27
N GLN A 284 28.44 10.46 22.73
CA GLN A 284 28.12 10.19 21.32
C GLN A 284 26.61 10.28 21.07
N GLY A 285 25.77 9.71 21.92
CA GLY A 285 24.31 9.79 21.79
C GLY A 285 23.77 11.23 21.81
N LEU A 286 24.36 12.10 22.64
CA LEU A 286 24.05 13.53 22.64
C LEU A 286 24.51 14.23 21.35
N THR A 287 25.62 13.78 20.75
CA THR A 287 26.10 14.28 19.47
C THR A 287 25.15 13.88 18.34
N GLU A 288 24.70 12.62 18.32
CA GLU A 288 23.71 12.13 17.35
C GLU A 288 22.35 12.82 17.49
N LEU A 289 21.91 13.10 18.73
CA LEU A 289 20.71 13.89 18.95
C LEU A 289 20.83 15.30 18.35
N ALA A 290 21.99 15.94 18.52
CA ALA A 290 22.24 17.30 18.02
C ALA A 290 22.47 17.36 16.50
N SER A 291 22.80 16.25 15.84
CA SER A 291 23.07 16.20 14.40
C SER A 291 21.79 16.20 13.54
N HIS A 292 20.62 15.97 14.16
CA HIS A 292 19.35 15.74 13.47
C HIS A 292 19.35 14.50 12.55
N GLY A 293 20.16 13.50 12.89
CA GLY A 293 20.16 12.19 12.23
C GLY A 293 20.49 12.22 10.74
N ASP A 294 20.10 11.15 10.04
CA ASP A 294 20.49 10.86 8.65
C ASP A 294 19.38 11.19 7.64
N GLY A 295 18.53 12.17 7.95
CA GLY A 295 17.49 12.66 7.03
C GLY A 295 16.23 11.81 6.92
N TRP A 296 15.96 10.95 7.90
CA TRP A 296 14.69 10.21 8.04
C TRP A 296 14.22 10.22 9.50
N GLY A 297 12.91 10.15 9.73
CA GLY A 297 12.32 10.17 11.06
C GLY A 297 10.86 9.70 11.05
N ALA A 298 10.07 10.07 12.06
CA ALA A 298 8.67 9.66 12.18
C ALA A 298 7.84 9.93 10.92
N PRO A 299 7.93 11.11 10.25
CA PRO A 299 7.16 11.37 9.03
C PRO A 299 7.45 10.37 7.91
N SER A 300 8.73 10.05 7.68
CA SER A 300 9.16 9.11 6.64
C SER A 300 8.65 7.69 6.89
N VAL A 301 8.70 7.26 8.15
CA VAL A 301 8.24 5.92 8.56
C VAL A 301 6.72 5.82 8.47
N LEU A 302 5.98 6.83 8.91
CA LEU A 302 4.51 6.88 8.79
C LEU A 302 4.06 6.88 7.34
N GLN A 303 4.70 7.67 6.48
CA GLN A 303 4.42 7.67 5.04
C GLN A 303 4.62 6.28 4.42
N SER A 304 5.68 5.60 4.86
CA SER A 304 5.98 4.26 4.39
C SER A 304 4.98 3.22 4.90
N LEU A 305 4.56 3.32 6.16
CA LEU A 305 3.50 2.47 6.71
C LEU A 305 2.18 2.66 5.95
N LEU A 306 1.81 3.90 5.60
CA LEU A 306 0.63 4.17 4.79
C LEU A 306 0.76 3.57 3.37
N THR A 307 1.96 3.59 2.80
CA THR A 307 2.26 2.99 1.50
C THR A 307 2.18 1.46 1.54
N ILE A 308 2.62 0.85 2.65
CA ILE A 308 2.70 -0.60 2.83
C ILE A 308 1.35 -1.22 3.22
N SER A 309 0.66 -0.59 4.16
CA SER A 309 -0.60 -1.10 4.75
C SER A 309 -1.74 -1.12 3.73
N GLY A 310 -1.55 -0.45 2.58
CA GLY A 310 -2.64 -0.08 1.69
C GLY A 310 -3.64 0.84 2.41
N PRO A 311 -4.73 1.25 1.76
CA PRO A 311 -5.82 1.79 2.54
C PRO A 311 -6.34 0.60 3.35
N GLU A 312 -6.59 0.78 4.64
CA GLU A 312 -7.75 0.08 5.18
C GLU A 312 -8.86 0.37 4.17
N GLN A 313 -9.37 -0.67 3.51
CA GLN A 313 -10.23 -0.56 2.33
C GLN A 313 -11.50 0.16 2.78
N VAL A 314 -11.44 1.49 2.87
CA VAL A 314 -12.60 2.33 3.03
C VAL A 314 -13.30 2.07 1.73
N ALA A 315 -14.42 1.36 1.84
CA ALA A 315 -15.36 1.14 0.77
C ALA A 315 -15.84 2.51 0.27
N SER A 316 -15.02 3.21 -0.51
CA SER A 316 -15.53 4.18 -1.45
C SER A 316 -16.10 3.31 -2.57
N ASN A 317 -17.37 2.93 -2.40
CA ASN A 317 -18.17 2.34 -3.47
C ASN A 317 -17.89 3.12 -4.75
N PRO A 318 -17.42 2.49 -5.83
CA PRO A 318 -17.34 3.15 -7.12
C PRO A 318 -18.78 3.50 -7.52
N GLY A 319 -19.02 4.80 -7.74
CA GLY A 319 -20.37 5.40 -7.76
C GLY A 319 -20.68 6.37 -6.60
N GLY A 320 -19.82 6.44 -5.58
CA GLY A 320 -19.89 7.44 -4.52
C GLY A 320 -19.53 8.85 -5.01
N ARG A 321 -20.00 9.88 -4.30
CA ARG A 321 -19.60 11.27 -4.52
C ARG A 321 -18.16 11.50 -4.06
N ALA A 322 -17.44 12.36 -4.78
CA ALA A 322 -16.11 12.81 -4.39
C ALA A 322 -16.15 13.47 -2.99
N PRO A 323 -15.28 13.06 -2.04
CA PRO A 323 -15.20 13.66 -0.71
C PRO A 323 -14.97 15.17 -0.77
N SER A 324 -15.70 15.94 0.03
CA SER A 324 -15.54 17.39 0.07
C SER A 324 -14.19 17.80 0.65
N PHE A 325 -13.56 18.84 0.10
CA PHE A 325 -12.37 19.47 0.66
C PHE A 325 -12.42 20.98 0.55
N SER A 326 -11.58 21.66 1.35
CA SER A 326 -11.26 23.09 1.23
C SER A 326 -9.79 23.29 1.58
N LEU A 327 -8.97 23.58 0.57
CA LEU A 327 -7.51 23.64 0.67
C LEU A 327 -6.98 25.02 0.31
N GLN A 328 -5.81 25.36 0.84
CA GLN A 328 -5.08 26.57 0.46
C GLN A 328 -4.43 26.35 -0.90
N SER A 329 -4.41 27.39 -1.74
CA SER A 329 -3.78 27.35 -3.06
C SER A 329 -2.39 28.01 -3.04
N THR A 330 -1.47 27.54 -3.88
CA THR A 330 -0.10 28.10 -4.01
C THR A 330 -0.05 29.53 -4.56
N ASP A 331 -1.13 29.99 -5.21
CA ASP A 331 -1.31 31.38 -5.65
C ASP A 331 -2.06 32.25 -4.62
N GLY A 332 -2.42 31.66 -3.48
CA GLY A 332 -3.17 32.30 -2.41
C GLY A 332 -4.68 32.04 -2.50
N GLY A 333 -5.35 32.20 -1.35
CA GLY A 333 -6.78 31.91 -1.24
C GLY A 333 -7.08 30.43 -1.01
N LYS A 334 -8.37 30.14 -0.79
CA LYS A 334 -8.89 28.79 -0.57
C LYS A 334 -9.73 28.34 -1.75
N VAL A 335 -9.59 27.07 -2.11
CA VAL A 335 -10.41 26.40 -3.13
C VAL A 335 -11.12 25.22 -2.50
N SER A 336 -12.42 25.13 -2.72
CA SER A 336 -13.25 24.00 -2.29
C SER A 336 -13.71 23.14 -3.47
N LEU A 337 -14.05 21.88 -3.20
CA LEU A 337 -14.62 20.99 -4.24
C LEU A 337 -15.88 21.59 -4.88
N SER A 338 -16.70 22.31 -4.12
CA SER A 338 -17.90 22.99 -4.62
C SER A 338 -17.59 24.07 -5.66
N ASP A 339 -16.45 24.76 -5.55
CA ASP A 339 -16.01 25.78 -6.53
C ASP A 339 -15.64 25.15 -7.89
N LEU A 340 -15.41 23.83 -7.87
CA LEU A 340 -14.99 23.04 -9.03
C LEU A 340 -16.17 22.32 -9.72
N ALA A 341 -17.38 22.42 -9.18
CA ALA A 341 -18.56 21.73 -9.69
C ALA A 341 -18.93 22.12 -11.15
N GLY A 342 -19.72 21.25 -11.78
CA GLY A 342 -20.30 21.48 -13.10
C GLY A 342 -19.39 21.15 -14.29
N LYS A 343 -18.17 20.69 -14.05
CA LYS A 343 -17.28 20.08 -15.07
C LYS A 343 -16.66 18.80 -14.53
N PRO A 344 -16.33 17.82 -15.39
CA PRO A 344 -15.53 16.69 -14.95
C PRO A 344 -14.17 17.15 -14.41
N LEU A 345 -13.64 16.41 -13.43
CA LEU A 345 -12.36 16.69 -12.78
C LEU A 345 -11.39 15.53 -12.98
N VAL A 346 -10.12 15.86 -13.21
CA VAL A 346 -8.98 14.97 -13.00
C VAL A 346 -8.25 15.51 -11.77
N ILE A 347 -8.35 14.80 -10.65
CA ILE A 347 -7.72 15.17 -9.39
C ILE A 347 -6.45 14.32 -9.25
N ASN A 348 -5.28 14.93 -9.33
CA ASN A 348 -3.99 14.26 -9.22
C ASN A 348 -3.35 14.62 -7.87
N PHE A 349 -3.00 13.58 -7.12
CA PHE A 349 -2.30 13.67 -5.84
C PHE A 349 -0.83 13.37 -6.07
N TRP A 350 0.05 14.28 -5.63
CA TRP A 350 1.48 14.24 -5.94
C TRP A 350 2.33 14.85 -4.81
N ALA A 351 3.65 14.70 -4.91
CA ALA A 351 4.61 15.40 -4.07
C ALA A 351 5.91 15.68 -4.85
N SER A 352 6.67 16.72 -4.49
CA SER A 352 7.86 17.15 -5.24
C SER A 352 9.00 16.12 -5.26
N TYR A 353 9.04 15.24 -4.24
CA TYR A 353 10.03 14.18 -4.08
C TYR A 353 9.63 12.85 -4.75
N CYS A 354 8.48 12.78 -5.40
CA CYS A 354 7.96 11.57 -6.07
C CYS A 354 8.43 11.50 -7.54
N PRO A 355 9.34 10.56 -7.90
CA PRO A 355 9.83 10.43 -9.29
C PRO A 355 8.75 10.14 -10.34
N PRO A 356 7.80 9.20 -10.15
CA PRO A 356 6.74 8.97 -11.14
C PRO A 356 5.81 10.18 -11.29
N CYS A 357 5.57 10.94 -10.21
CA CYS A 357 4.82 12.18 -10.27
C CYS A 357 5.49 13.21 -11.21
N ARG A 358 6.83 13.36 -11.12
CA ARG A 358 7.59 14.22 -12.03
C ARG A 358 7.43 13.80 -13.50
N ALA A 359 7.38 12.50 -13.77
CA ALA A 359 7.28 11.97 -15.13
C ALA A 359 5.91 12.26 -15.78
N GLU A 360 4.81 12.15 -15.04
CA GLU A 360 3.45 12.32 -15.60
C GLU A 360 2.96 13.78 -15.66
N MET A 361 3.53 14.69 -14.86
CA MET A 361 3.08 16.09 -14.78
C MET A 361 3.01 16.81 -16.14
N PRO A 362 4.02 16.70 -17.03
CA PRO A 362 3.93 17.29 -18.36
C PRO A 362 2.80 16.69 -19.22
N LEU A 363 2.47 15.40 -19.05
CA LEU A 363 1.37 14.75 -19.76
C LEU A 363 0.02 15.33 -19.30
N LEU A 364 -0.21 15.39 -17.99
CA LEU A 364 -1.43 15.94 -17.40
C LEU A 364 -1.68 17.39 -17.84
N GLN A 365 -0.63 18.22 -17.78
CA GLN A 365 -0.70 19.61 -18.23
C GLN A 365 -1.10 19.72 -19.70
N ARG A 366 -0.47 18.93 -20.58
CA ARG A 366 -0.74 18.98 -22.03
C ARG A 366 -2.12 18.45 -22.40
N ARG A 367 -2.60 17.39 -21.76
CA ARG A 367 -3.82 16.67 -22.17
C ARG A 367 -5.08 17.17 -21.47
N VAL A 368 -4.94 17.66 -20.24
CA VAL A 368 -6.09 18.11 -19.44
C VAL A 368 -6.03 19.62 -19.26
N GLY A 369 -4.95 20.13 -18.67
CA GLY A 369 -4.79 21.55 -18.32
C GLY A 369 -4.98 22.53 -19.49
N ALA A 370 -4.63 22.13 -20.72
CA ALA A 370 -4.72 22.99 -21.91
C ALA A 370 -6.10 22.98 -22.62
N THR A 371 -6.98 22.01 -22.34
CA THR A 371 -8.18 21.76 -23.18
C THR A 371 -9.47 22.41 -22.65
N GLY A 372 -9.56 22.66 -21.34
CA GLY A 372 -10.71 23.31 -20.69
C GLY A 372 -12.01 22.50 -20.60
N ALA A 373 -12.07 21.33 -21.24
CA ALA A 373 -13.21 20.40 -21.19
C ALA A 373 -13.31 19.65 -19.86
N VAL A 374 -12.16 19.37 -19.25
CA VAL A 374 -12.01 18.72 -17.94
C VAL A 374 -11.11 19.62 -17.09
N ARG A 375 -11.42 19.80 -15.80
CA ARG A 375 -10.55 20.59 -14.90
C ARG A 375 -9.48 19.70 -14.30
N LEU A 376 -8.21 20.13 -14.41
CA LEU A 376 -7.09 19.50 -13.71
C LEU A 376 -6.93 20.12 -12.32
N VAL A 377 -7.00 19.30 -11.29
CA VAL A 377 -6.79 19.69 -9.89
C VAL A 377 -5.53 18.99 -9.41
N LEU A 378 -4.52 19.76 -9.03
CA LEU A 378 -3.26 19.24 -8.50
C LEU A 378 -3.28 19.43 -6.99
N ILE A 379 -3.27 18.33 -6.24
CA ILE A 379 -3.23 18.33 -4.77
C ILE A 379 -1.86 17.84 -4.35
N ASP A 380 -1.11 18.71 -3.70
CA ASP A 380 0.19 18.43 -3.12
C ASP A 380 0.03 17.82 -1.72
N GLU A 381 0.69 16.68 -1.50
CA GLU A 381 0.63 15.90 -0.27
C GLU A 381 1.84 16.21 0.64
N GLY A 382 1.73 17.31 1.39
CA GLY A 382 2.61 17.63 2.51
C GLY A 382 3.85 18.46 2.22
N ASP A 383 4.05 18.99 1.00
CA ASP A 383 5.10 19.98 0.78
C ASP A 383 4.71 21.37 1.31
N SER A 384 5.72 22.22 1.51
CA SER A 384 5.47 23.64 1.74
C SER A 384 5.00 24.29 0.43
N GLY A 385 4.17 25.33 0.53
CA GLY A 385 3.68 26.04 -0.66
C GLY A 385 4.79 26.57 -1.57
N ALA A 386 5.93 26.96 -1.01
CA ALA A 386 7.11 27.36 -1.79
C ALA A 386 7.71 26.19 -2.56
N ARG A 387 7.92 25.04 -1.91
CA ARG A 387 8.50 23.85 -2.54
C ARG A 387 7.60 23.28 -3.63
N ALA A 388 6.29 23.22 -3.38
CA ALA A 388 5.32 22.79 -4.37
C ALA A 388 5.37 23.68 -5.62
N LYS A 389 5.37 25.01 -5.41
CA LYS A 389 5.47 25.99 -6.50
C LYS A 389 6.78 25.87 -7.29
N ASP A 390 7.91 25.75 -6.60
CA ASP A 390 9.22 25.59 -7.25
C ASP A 390 9.29 24.30 -8.07
N PHE A 391 8.73 23.20 -7.55
CA PHE A 391 8.65 21.95 -8.28
C PHE A 391 7.82 22.09 -9.56
N LEU A 392 6.60 22.64 -9.48
CA LEU A 392 5.73 22.80 -10.64
C LEU A 392 6.39 23.64 -11.74
N ASN A 393 7.05 24.73 -11.36
CA ASN A 393 7.85 25.53 -12.27
C ASN A 393 8.98 24.70 -12.93
N SER A 394 9.66 23.85 -12.16
CA SER A 394 10.75 22.99 -12.68
C SER A 394 10.28 21.97 -13.72
N VAL A 395 9.02 21.54 -13.68
CA VAL A 395 8.42 20.58 -14.61
C VAL A 395 7.56 21.24 -15.69
N GLY A 396 7.55 22.58 -15.75
CA GLY A 396 6.82 23.35 -16.76
C GLY A 396 5.30 23.40 -16.53
N VAL A 397 4.84 23.16 -15.31
CA VAL A 397 3.43 23.28 -14.92
C VAL A 397 3.20 24.68 -14.35
N GLN A 398 2.33 25.46 -14.99
CA GLN A 398 2.07 26.85 -14.63
C GLN A 398 0.80 27.05 -13.77
N GLN A 399 0.00 26.01 -13.57
CA GLN A 399 -1.19 26.10 -12.73
C GLN A 399 -0.84 26.03 -11.24
N ALA A 400 -1.68 26.63 -10.41
CA ALA A 400 -1.57 26.49 -8.96
C ALA A 400 -1.91 25.06 -8.51
N ALA A 401 -1.27 24.64 -7.41
CA ALA A 401 -1.65 23.45 -6.67
C ALA A 401 -2.39 23.83 -5.38
N LEU A 402 -3.20 22.88 -4.90
CA LEU A 402 -3.83 22.90 -3.60
C LEU A 402 -2.95 22.15 -2.61
N LEU A 403 -2.79 22.69 -1.41
CA LEU A 403 -1.88 22.17 -0.39
C LEU A 403 -2.66 21.34 0.64
N ASP A 404 -2.51 20.01 0.59
CA ASP A 404 -3.02 19.09 1.61
C ASP A 404 -1.97 18.86 2.69
N SER A 405 -1.66 19.90 3.47
CA SER A 405 -0.54 19.89 4.42
C SER A 405 -0.70 18.91 5.59
N ASP A 406 -1.93 18.46 5.89
CA ASP A 406 -2.22 17.47 6.94
C ASP A 406 -2.60 16.08 6.39
N LEU A 407 -2.52 15.91 5.05
CA LEU A 407 -2.83 14.67 4.32
C LEU A 407 -4.28 14.19 4.54
N SER A 408 -5.18 15.07 4.98
CA SER A 408 -6.55 14.69 5.31
C SER A 408 -7.39 14.46 4.06
N VAL A 409 -7.13 15.19 2.98
CA VAL A 409 -7.85 15.05 1.71
C VAL A 409 -7.38 13.82 0.96
N GLY A 410 -6.06 13.60 0.83
CA GLY A 410 -5.51 12.36 0.29
C GLY A 410 -6.10 11.13 0.97
N ARG A 411 -6.17 11.14 2.31
CA ARG A 411 -6.79 10.07 3.10
C ARG A 411 -8.28 9.89 2.81
N ALA A 412 -9.05 10.98 2.71
CA ALA A 412 -10.47 10.91 2.38
C ALA A 412 -10.73 10.30 0.99
N TYR A 413 -9.83 10.54 0.03
CA TYR A 413 -9.87 9.95 -1.30
C TYR A 413 -9.23 8.55 -1.39
N GLY A 414 -8.63 8.05 -0.30
CA GLY A 414 -7.92 6.77 -0.26
C GLY A 414 -6.67 6.75 -1.14
N VAL A 415 -5.94 7.87 -1.19
CA VAL A 415 -4.64 8.03 -1.85
C VAL A 415 -3.56 7.45 -0.95
N LEU A 416 -2.73 6.52 -1.46
CA LEU A 416 -1.68 5.91 -0.63
C LEU A 416 -0.32 5.83 -1.30
N PRO A 417 -0.17 5.30 -2.53
CA PRO A 417 1.02 5.62 -3.29
C PRO A 417 0.76 6.88 -4.13
N LEU A 418 1.82 7.68 -4.28
CA LEU A 418 1.86 8.76 -5.25
C LEU A 418 2.56 8.27 -6.53
N PRO A 419 2.12 8.73 -7.71
CA PRO A 419 0.90 9.50 -7.90
C PRO A 419 -0.36 8.63 -7.78
N THR A 420 -1.46 9.25 -7.40
CA THR A 420 -2.80 8.70 -7.58
C THR A 420 -3.66 9.74 -8.27
N THR A 421 -4.38 9.33 -9.32
CA THR A 421 -5.29 10.19 -10.05
C THR A 421 -6.73 9.71 -9.91
N VAL A 422 -7.64 10.59 -9.51
CA VAL A 422 -9.07 10.31 -9.37
C VAL A 422 -9.85 11.06 -10.46
N PHE A 423 -10.72 10.33 -11.15
CA PHE A 423 -11.55 10.84 -12.24
C PHE A 423 -12.96 11.06 -11.72
N VAL A 424 -13.44 12.29 -11.77
CA VAL A 424 -14.75 12.71 -11.24
C VAL A 424 -15.62 13.23 -12.38
N ARG A 425 -16.86 12.76 -12.47
CA ARG A 425 -17.85 13.22 -13.44
C ARG A 425 -18.38 14.61 -13.07
N ALA A 426 -19.04 15.27 -14.02
CA ALA A 426 -19.62 16.61 -13.82
C ALA A 426 -20.68 16.68 -12.70
N ASP A 427 -21.32 15.55 -12.37
CA ASP A 427 -22.30 15.41 -11.27
C ASP A 427 -21.66 15.20 -9.88
N GLY A 428 -20.33 15.17 -9.83
CA GLY A 428 -19.54 14.96 -8.62
C GLY A 428 -19.35 13.49 -8.22
N THR A 429 -19.77 12.53 -9.04
CA THR A 429 -19.53 11.10 -8.79
C THR A 429 -18.14 10.68 -9.27
N ILE A 430 -17.50 9.76 -8.53
CA ILE A 430 -16.21 9.19 -8.94
C ILE A 430 -16.46 8.20 -10.09
N ALA A 431 -15.83 8.44 -11.24
CA ALA A 431 -15.80 7.53 -12.38
C ALA A 431 -14.81 6.39 -12.18
N GLY A 432 -13.70 6.67 -11.50
CA GLY A 432 -12.68 5.69 -11.15
C GLY A 432 -11.40 6.35 -10.67
N ARG A 433 -10.36 5.56 -10.49
CA ARG A 433 -9.02 6.01 -10.08
C ARG A 433 -7.94 5.27 -10.84
N GLN A 434 -6.80 5.93 -11.04
CA GLN A 434 -5.55 5.33 -11.48
C GLN A 434 -4.52 5.48 -10.37
N VAL A 435 -3.83 4.39 -10.06
CA VAL A 435 -2.73 4.35 -9.09
C VAL A 435 -1.42 4.17 -9.86
N GLY A 436 -0.38 4.92 -9.49
CA GLY A 436 0.89 4.94 -10.22
C GLY A 436 0.88 5.86 -11.44
N GLU A 437 2.03 5.96 -12.10
CA GLU A 437 2.27 6.86 -13.24
C GLU A 437 1.24 6.66 -14.36
N LEU A 438 0.67 7.76 -14.84
CA LEU A 438 -0.22 7.78 -15.99
C LEU A 438 0.55 7.78 -17.31
N ASP A 439 0.18 6.85 -18.21
CA ASP A 439 0.53 6.94 -19.63
C ASP A 439 -0.59 7.60 -20.47
N ASP A 440 -0.26 8.05 -21.69
CA ASP A 440 -1.21 8.77 -22.54
C ASP A 440 -2.43 7.92 -22.96
N ARG A 441 -2.26 6.60 -23.11
CA ARG A 441 -3.36 5.70 -23.51
C ARG A 441 -4.36 5.55 -22.38
N VAL A 442 -3.88 5.34 -21.16
CA VAL A 442 -4.71 5.23 -19.96
C VAL A 442 -5.45 6.55 -19.73
N LEU A 443 -4.74 7.68 -19.81
CA LEU A 443 -5.36 8.99 -19.68
C LEU A 443 -6.42 9.25 -20.74
N ALA A 444 -6.16 8.91 -22.01
CA ALA A 444 -7.13 9.06 -23.10
C ALA A 444 -8.40 8.23 -22.87
N ALA A 445 -8.28 7.00 -22.36
CA ALA A 445 -9.42 6.14 -22.04
C ALA A 445 -10.29 6.77 -20.94
N TRP A 446 -9.68 7.27 -19.87
CA TRP A 446 -10.40 7.95 -18.80
C TRP A 446 -11.08 9.24 -19.25
N LEU A 447 -10.41 10.04 -20.07
CA LEU A 447 -10.99 11.26 -20.63
C LEU A 447 -12.20 10.95 -21.52
N SER A 448 -12.17 9.85 -22.27
CA SER A 448 -13.34 9.39 -23.03
C SER A 448 -14.52 9.06 -22.09
N ILE A 449 -14.27 8.35 -20.98
CA ILE A 449 -15.30 8.02 -19.99
C ILE A 449 -15.91 9.27 -19.36
N LEU A 450 -15.09 10.29 -19.08
CA LEU A 450 -15.56 11.53 -18.46
C LEU A 450 -16.40 12.42 -19.39
N THR A 451 -16.15 12.32 -20.70
CA THR A 451 -16.79 13.17 -21.72
C THR A 451 -17.95 12.50 -22.45
N THR A 452 -18.09 11.18 -22.32
CA THR A 452 -19.23 10.44 -22.86
C THR A 452 -20.36 10.42 -21.82
N GLN A 453 -21.26 11.39 -21.88
CA GLN A 453 -22.59 11.37 -21.25
C GLN A 453 -23.65 11.76 -22.26
#